data_AF-A0AAX1MK49-F1
#
_entry.id   AF-A0AAX1MK49-F1
#
_cell.length_a   1.000
_cell.length_b   1.000
_cell.length_c   1.000
_cell.angle_alpha   90.00
_cell.angle_beta   90.00
_cell.angle_gamma   90.00
#
_symmetry.space_group_name_H-M   'P 1'
#
loop_
_entity.id
_entity.type
_entity.pdbx_description
1 polymer ?
#
loop_
_entity_poly.entity_id
_entity_poly.type
_entity_poly.pdbx_seq_one_letter_code
_entity_poly.pdbx_strand_id
1 'polypeptide(L)'
;MLPTQILKLRLSRIQKGKEHLSTQDKLMLVSMESPDLSANFLLRLFKMSLPKQWKFHSETEEDVLYTRQLIQLIENEFIPAYEFHARKHAWYEQCLEYQLNFLVTQPNQQQINHYLRQLDQCLDQQPKLDLLRYFYQQYPTVQHATALAKSYAGAAEYSKAIELYEWAAQQSTQRNEVAFYSYIECLIHRNQSEYKKGISDVEHAIDLLCRFEKPIDQKSYNKILDQSISKLLPSAILESRSAETSVFADVGRGLNSLGKTLGGIFGVKDLNIPLSKDVIASAPQLLSTDQIIMSLELTATLQQSFRRWIGEEQFQHYLNHDTRLLTKFWLEMEADPASIETLSDPFSRLQLLEQLASSTRRLGELLDLADIQLILDQGTNAYFGEFRLNKQHPDREQLFVQREKIVDEMVQFAHWFYEHILTVYYDQQLKLFEQIQQTLLKQQIEQALWSALFAYQFERQSRAQRLMEWMQVKLEKTNDFENIQAAWVALRECRSFSDNDIPSKIATIQQELAQYKALLDQQKQQIDQDELNIVHKDEE
;
A
#
# COMPACT_ATOMS: atom_id res chain seq x y z
N MET A 1 45.95 15.22 -7.68
CA MET A 1 46.29 15.31 -6.25
C MET A 1 47.63 16.00 -6.14
N LEU A 2 47.97 16.59 -4.99
CA LEU A 2 49.24 17.30 -4.81
C LEU A 2 50.41 16.31 -4.70
N PRO A 3 51.58 16.63 -5.27
CA PRO A 3 52.83 15.90 -5.00
C PRO A 3 53.10 15.80 -3.50
N THR A 4 53.69 14.70 -3.04
CA THR A 4 53.91 14.39 -1.61
C THR A 4 54.67 15.49 -0.86
N GLN A 5 55.69 16.07 -1.48
CA GLN A 5 56.43 17.20 -0.88
C GLN A 5 55.54 18.42 -0.63
N ILE A 6 54.59 18.69 -1.53
CA ILE A 6 53.63 19.78 -1.38
C ILE A 6 52.58 19.42 -0.32
N LEU A 7 52.05 18.18 -0.35
CA LEU A 7 51.05 17.72 0.62
C LEU A 7 51.61 17.78 2.06
N LYS A 8 52.85 17.34 2.28
CA LYS A 8 53.58 17.43 3.55
C LYS A 8 53.62 18.84 4.11
N LEU A 9 54.06 19.81 3.29
CA LEU A 9 54.15 21.22 3.71
C LEU A 9 52.78 21.77 4.11
N ARG A 10 51.73 21.39 3.40
CA ARG A 10 50.37 21.90 3.62
C ARG A 10 49.68 21.26 4.81
N LEU A 11 49.85 19.97 5.03
CA LEU A 11 49.39 19.30 6.24
C LEU A 11 50.10 19.87 7.48
N SER A 12 51.41 20.15 7.40
CA SER A 12 52.13 20.83 8.49
C SER A 12 51.58 22.24 8.76
N ARG A 13 51.25 23.00 7.71
CA ARG A 13 50.59 24.32 7.85
C ARG A 13 49.22 24.20 8.50
N ILE A 14 48.43 23.19 8.13
CA ILE A 14 47.11 22.92 8.74
C ILE A 14 47.25 22.59 10.21
N GLN A 15 48.23 21.76 10.58
CA GLN A 15 48.48 21.39 11.97
C GLN A 15 48.92 22.59 12.82
N LYS A 16 49.80 23.46 12.29
CA LYS A 16 50.25 24.69 12.97
C LYS A 16 49.16 25.75 13.08
N GLY A 17 48.24 25.81 12.11
CA GLY A 17 47.15 26.78 12.04
C GLY A 17 45.79 26.23 12.46
N LYS A 18 45.74 25.14 13.22
CA LYS A 18 44.51 24.35 13.48
C LYS A 18 43.33 25.17 13.99
N GLU A 19 43.58 26.17 14.84
CA GLU A 19 42.57 27.04 15.45
C GLU A 19 42.13 28.22 14.56
N HIS A 20 42.91 28.54 13.52
CA HIS A 20 42.71 29.76 12.72
C HIS A 20 42.30 29.48 11.27
N LEU A 21 42.41 28.22 10.82
CA LEU A 21 42.01 27.82 9.48
C LEU A 21 40.59 27.27 9.50
N SER A 22 39.72 27.82 8.65
CA SER A 22 38.39 27.25 8.43
C SER A 22 38.52 25.89 7.73
N THR A 23 37.49 25.04 7.83
CA THR A 23 37.43 23.77 7.09
C THR A 23 37.57 23.98 5.57
N GLN A 24 37.05 25.11 5.07
CA GLN A 24 37.22 25.52 3.67
C GLN A 24 38.69 25.77 3.32
N ASP A 25 39.42 26.50 4.16
CA ASP A 25 40.85 26.82 3.92
C ASP A 25 41.70 25.56 3.92
N LYS A 26 41.41 24.64 4.85
CA LYS A 26 42.09 23.34 4.93
C LYS A 26 41.82 22.50 3.68
N LEU A 27 40.59 22.48 3.18
CA LEU A 27 40.25 21.76 1.96
C LEU A 27 40.93 22.38 0.73
N MET A 28 40.94 23.71 0.59
CA MET A 28 41.67 24.40 -0.48
C MET A 28 43.17 24.08 -0.45
N LEU A 29 43.76 24.08 0.74
CA LEU A 29 45.17 23.72 0.93
C LEU A 29 45.47 22.31 0.43
N VAL A 30 44.62 21.31 0.67
CA VAL A 30 44.94 19.93 0.26
C VAL A 30 44.45 19.55 -1.14
N SER A 31 43.65 20.40 -1.81
CA SER A 31 43.02 20.07 -3.10
C SER A 31 43.47 20.91 -4.29
N MET A 32 43.91 22.17 -4.10
CA MET A 32 44.22 23.10 -5.20
C MET A 32 45.72 23.22 -5.45
N GLU A 33 46.20 23.33 -6.68
CA GLU A 33 47.65 23.55 -6.93
C GLU A 33 48.14 24.90 -6.37
N SER A 34 47.34 25.96 -6.47
CA SER A 34 47.68 27.31 -5.99
C SER A 34 46.57 27.90 -5.11
N PRO A 35 46.51 27.54 -3.82
CA PRO A 35 45.46 28.02 -2.92
C PRO A 35 45.69 29.49 -2.53
N ASP A 36 44.79 30.38 -2.94
CA ASP A 36 44.77 31.78 -2.49
C ASP A 36 43.90 31.94 -1.24
N LEU A 37 44.57 31.95 -0.08
CA LEU A 37 43.94 32.12 1.24
C LEU A 37 43.78 33.61 1.64
N SER A 38 44.02 34.55 0.74
CA SER A 38 43.92 36.00 0.99
C SER A 38 42.68 36.65 0.33
N ALA A 39 42.05 35.98 -0.63
CA ALA A 39 40.86 36.48 -1.33
C ALA A 39 39.63 36.66 -0.41
N ASN A 40 38.70 37.57 -0.72
CA ASN A 40 37.47 37.73 0.06
C ASN A 40 36.55 36.48 -0.01
N PHE A 41 35.80 36.20 1.05
CA PHE A 41 34.91 35.03 1.19
C PHE A 41 34.01 34.80 -0.04
N LEU A 42 33.37 35.85 -0.56
CA LEU A 42 32.48 35.78 -1.74
C LEU A 42 33.22 35.34 -3.02
N LEU A 43 34.48 35.76 -3.22
CA LEU A 43 35.28 35.33 -4.36
C LEU A 43 35.78 33.88 -4.22
N ARG A 44 35.89 33.37 -2.99
CA ARG A 44 36.27 31.97 -2.73
C ARG A 44 35.12 31.00 -3.00
N LEU A 45 33.87 31.40 -2.76
CA LEU A 45 32.68 30.58 -3.05
C LEU A 45 32.59 30.17 -4.52
N PHE A 46 33.02 31.03 -5.45
CA PHE A 46 33.00 30.73 -6.90
C PHE A 46 34.25 30.00 -7.41
N LYS A 47 35.33 29.94 -6.63
CA LYS A 47 36.62 29.32 -7.02
C LYS A 47 36.84 27.93 -6.45
N MET A 48 36.07 27.53 -5.44
CA MET A 48 36.25 26.26 -4.77
C MET A 48 35.42 25.16 -5.45
N SER A 49 36.09 24.27 -6.17
CA SER A 49 35.48 23.01 -6.63
C SER A 49 35.77 21.90 -5.61
N LEU A 50 34.72 21.33 -5.01
CA LEU A 50 34.87 20.17 -4.14
C LEU A 50 35.38 18.96 -4.95
N PRO A 51 36.37 18.19 -4.45
CA PRO A 51 36.89 17.02 -5.14
C PRO A 51 35.79 15.98 -5.42
N LYS A 52 35.74 15.45 -6.65
CA LYS A 52 34.88 14.30 -6.97
C LYS A 52 35.57 12.96 -6.69
N GLN A 53 36.90 12.97 -6.67
CA GLN A 53 37.72 11.78 -6.42
C GLN A 53 39.01 12.20 -5.72
N TRP A 54 39.43 11.40 -4.74
CA TRP A 54 40.73 11.42 -4.11
C TRP A 54 41.63 10.38 -4.77
N LYS A 55 42.80 10.80 -5.27
CA LYS A 55 43.79 9.92 -5.91
C LYS A 55 45.02 9.83 -5.03
N PHE A 56 45.07 8.85 -4.15
CA PHE A 56 46.11 8.69 -3.15
C PHE A 56 47.43 8.17 -3.74
N HIS A 57 48.57 8.68 -3.25
CA HIS A 57 49.90 8.18 -3.62
C HIS A 57 50.35 7.11 -2.62
N SER A 58 51.04 6.08 -3.11
CA SER A 58 51.48 4.91 -2.33
C SER A 58 52.82 4.33 -2.80
N GLU A 59 53.65 5.11 -3.51
CA GLU A 59 54.92 4.59 -4.07
C GLU A 59 56.02 4.49 -3.02
N THR A 60 56.01 5.38 -2.03
CA THR A 60 57.01 5.45 -0.96
C THR A 60 56.37 5.44 0.43
N GLU A 61 57.16 5.11 1.46
CA GLU A 61 56.72 5.21 2.86
C GLU A 61 56.30 6.64 3.24
N GLU A 62 56.95 7.65 2.64
CA GLU A 62 56.60 9.06 2.84
C GLU A 62 55.20 9.37 2.26
N ASP A 63 54.87 8.82 1.10
CA ASP A 63 53.54 8.95 0.51
C ASP A 63 52.48 8.35 1.41
N VAL A 64 52.72 7.13 1.90
CA VAL A 64 51.77 6.41 2.78
C VAL A 64 51.54 7.19 4.08
N LEU A 65 52.59 7.76 4.68
CA LEU A 65 52.49 8.56 5.90
C LEU A 65 51.62 9.81 5.73
N TYR A 66 51.84 10.60 4.69
CA TYR A 66 51.08 11.84 4.49
C TYR A 66 49.70 11.60 3.90
N THR A 67 49.52 10.54 3.11
CA THR A 67 48.19 10.07 2.72
C THR A 67 47.37 9.69 3.96
N ARG A 68 47.94 8.97 4.94
CA ARG A 68 47.24 8.65 6.20
C ARG A 68 46.74 9.90 6.92
N GLN A 69 47.57 10.93 7.01
CA GLN A 69 47.17 12.20 7.63
C GLN A 69 46.08 12.92 6.83
N LEU A 70 46.15 12.87 5.49
CA LEU A 70 45.11 13.42 4.63
C LEU A 70 43.78 12.68 4.82
N ILE A 71 43.79 11.35 4.88
CA ILE A 71 42.59 10.54 5.14
C ILE A 71 41.97 10.90 6.48
N GLN A 72 42.76 11.05 7.54
CA GLN A 72 42.26 11.49 8.84
C GLN A 72 41.59 12.87 8.76
N LEU A 73 42.11 13.79 7.94
CA LEU A 73 41.51 15.10 7.74
C LEU A 73 40.20 15.01 6.94
N ILE A 74 40.15 14.14 5.93
CA ILE A 74 38.93 13.88 5.14
C ILE A 74 37.83 13.32 6.05
N GLU A 75 38.12 12.24 6.79
CA GLU A 75 37.15 11.54 7.62
C GLU A 75 36.65 12.40 8.78
N ASN A 76 37.55 13.11 9.48
CA ASN A 76 37.18 13.82 10.71
C ASN A 76 36.68 15.26 10.48
N GLU A 77 36.99 15.87 9.34
CA GLU A 77 36.66 17.28 9.10
C GLU A 77 35.88 17.51 7.80
N PHE A 78 36.31 16.95 6.67
CA PHE A 78 35.67 17.26 5.40
C PHE A 78 34.37 16.49 5.15
N ILE A 79 34.29 15.22 5.52
CA ILE A 79 33.04 14.45 5.40
C ILE A 79 31.94 15.09 6.25
N PRO A 80 32.15 15.42 7.54
CA PRO A 80 31.13 16.11 8.34
C PRO A 80 30.73 17.49 7.78
N ALA A 81 31.69 18.26 7.26
CA ALA A 81 31.40 19.61 6.75
C ALA A 81 30.72 19.62 5.37
N TYR A 82 30.89 18.56 4.57
CA TYR A 82 30.39 18.47 3.18
C TYR A 82 29.61 17.18 2.94
N GLU A 83 28.78 16.77 3.90
CA GLU A 83 28.13 15.44 3.94
C GLU A 83 27.48 15.03 2.61
N PHE A 84 26.63 15.89 2.05
CA PHE A 84 25.92 15.59 0.81
C PHE A 84 26.88 15.32 -0.36
N HIS A 85 27.92 16.15 -0.51
CA HIS A 85 28.90 15.99 -1.58
C HIS A 85 29.79 14.76 -1.35
N ALA A 86 30.23 14.56 -0.11
CA ALA A 86 31.04 13.42 0.29
C ALA A 86 30.33 12.09 0.03
N ARG A 87 29.05 11.98 0.38
CA ARG A 87 28.20 10.80 0.12
C ARG A 87 27.97 10.58 -1.37
N LYS A 88 27.66 11.64 -2.12
CA LYS A 88 27.45 11.57 -3.57
C LYS A 88 28.69 11.06 -4.32
N HIS A 89 29.88 11.38 -3.81
CA HIS A 89 31.16 11.06 -4.44
C HIS A 89 31.96 9.99 -3.68
N ALA A 90 31.32 9.23 -2.79
CA ALA A 90 31.91 8.09 -2.09
C ALA A 90 33.28 8.37 -1.44
N TRP A 91 33.42 9.52 -0.78
CA TRP A 91 34.70 9.93 -0.18
C TRP A 91 35.19 8.97 0.90
N TYR A 92 34.27 8.45 1.72
CA TYR A 92 34.62 7.50 2.78
C TYR A 92 35.12 6.19 2.18
N GLU A 93 34.43 5.67 1.18
CA GLU A 93 34.74 4.42 0.50
C GLU A 93 36.12 4.49 -0.18
N GLN A 94 36.45 5.62 -0.82
CA GLN A 94 37.79 5.85 -1.39
C GLN A 94 38.89 5.84 -0.31
N CYS A 95 38.63 6.46 0.85
CA CYS A 95 39.57 6.45 1.97
C CYS A 95 39.76 5.03 2.52
N LEU A 96 38.66 4.31 2.71
CA LEU A 96 38.66 2.95 3.24
C LEU A 96 39.37 1.96 2.30
N GLU A 97 39.14 2.07 0.99
CA GLU A 97 39.85 1.27 -0.01
C GLU A 97 41.37 1.46 0.09
N TYR A 98 41.83 2.71 0.21
CA TYR A 98 43.25 2.99 0.41
C TYR A 98 43.77 2.40 1.74
N GLN A 99 43.01 2.60 2.82
CA GLN A 99 43.38 2.06 4.14
C GLN A 99 43.56 0.55 4.10
N LEU A 100 42.64 -0.19 3.48
CA LEU A 100 42.70 -1.65 3.38
C LEU A 100 43.85 -2.14 2.50
N ASN A 101 44.27 -1.37 1.49
CA ASN A 101 45.38 -1.77 0.61
C ASN A 101 46.77 -1.45 1.18
N PHE A 102 46.92 -0.38 1.96
CA PHE A 102 48.24 0.15 2.32
C PHE A 102 48.49 0.41 3.82
N LEU A 103 47.45 0.55 4.65
CA LEU A 103 47.60 0.96 6.05
C LEU A 103 47.18 -0.13 7.04
N VAL A 104 46.05 -0.78 6.78
CA VAL A 104 45.41 -1.79 7.63
C VAL A 104 45.05 -2.99 6.75
N THR A 105 46.07 -3.65 6.22
CA THR A 105 45.94 -4.77 5.27
C THR A 105 45.30 -6.02 5.87
N GLN A 106 45.29 -6.14 7.19
CA GLN A 106 44.62 -7.20 7.95
C GLN A 106 43.82 -6.58 9.10
N PRO A 107 42.63 -6.02 8.82
CA PRO A 107 41.81 -5.40 9.84
C PRO A 107 41.30 -6.46 10.83
N ASN A 108 41.31 -6.12 12.11
CA ASN A 108 40.69 -6.96 13.13
C ASN A 108 39.15 -6.81 13.14
N GLN A 109 38.44 -7.68 13.86
CA GLN A 109 36.97 -7.67 13.89
C GLN A 109 36.38 -6.36 14.40
N GLN A 110 37.03 -5.66 15.32
CA GLN A 110 36.54 -4.36 15.83
C GLN A 110 36.60 -3.29 14.74
N GLN A 111 37.69 -3.27 13.96
CA GLN A 111 37.86 -2.37 12.82
C GLN A 111 36.84 -2.68 11.72
N ILE A 112 36.66 -3.96 11.37
CA ILE A 112 35.65 -4.38 10.39
C ILE A 112 34.26 -3.93 10.82
N ASN A 113 33.87 -4.17 12.08
CA ASN A 113 32.58 -3.74 12.61
C ASN A 113 32.43 -2.20 12.57
N HIS A 114 33.50 -1.45 12.81
CA HIS A 114 33.49 0.00 12.65
C HIS A 114 33.28 0.41 11.18
N TYR A 115 34.00 -0.20 10.25
CA TYR A 115 33.87 0.08 8.82
C TYR A 115 32.46 -0.22 8.31
N LEU A 116 31.87 -1.35 8.69
CA LEU A 116 30.49 -1.70 8.30
C LEU A 116 29.47 -0.66 8.79
N ARG A 117 29.63 -0.13 10.00
CA ARG A 117 28.73 0.92 10.53
C ARG A 117 28.83 2.23 9.75
N GLN A 118 30.04 2.62 9.31
CA GLN A 118 30.23 3.81 8.48
C GLN A 118 29.71 3.59 7.06
N LEU A 119 29.95 2.41 6.48
CA LEU A 119 29.41 2.04 5.18
C LEU A 119 27.88 2.04 5.15
N ASP A 120 27.21 1.72 6.26
CA ASP A 120 25.74 1.76 6.34
C ASP A 120 25.15 3.18 6.13
N GLN A 121 25.96 4.23 6.35
CA GLN A 121 25.57 5.63 6.10
C GLN A 121 25.84 6.08 4.66
N CYS A 122 26.63 5.29 3.92
CA CYS A 122 27.02 5.58 2.54
C CYS A 122 25.91 5.16 1.56
N LEU A 123 25.91 5.79 0.38
CA LEU A 123 24.97 5.44 -0.69
C LEU A 123 25.28 4.04 -1.23
N ASP A 124 24.24 3.33 -1.66
CA ASP A 124 24.34 1.99 -2.25
C ASP A 124 24.86 2.05 -3.69
N GLN A 125 26.14 2.44 -3.83
CA GLN A 125 26.86 2.59 -5.08
C GLN A 125 28.00 1.57 -5.18
N GLN A 126 28.55 1.41 -6.38
CA GLN A 126 29.61 0.46 -6.70
C GLN A 126 30.79 0.46 -5.70
N PRO A 127 31.33 1.61 -5.23
CA PRO A 127 32.44 1.61 -4.25
C PRO A 127 32.09 0.91 -2.93
N LYS A 128 30.89 1.17 -2.39
CA LYS A 128 30.39 0.49 -1.18
C LYS A 128 30.21 -1.00 -1.45
N LEU A 129 29.63 -1.36 -2.58
CA LEU A 129 29.40 -2.76 -2.97
C LEU A 129 30.71 -3.54 -3.10
N ASP A 130 31.74 -2.97 -3.72
CA ASP A 130 33.05 -3.62 -3.87
C ASP A 130 33.73 -3.85 -2.52
N LEU A 131 33.66 -2.88 -1.59
CA LEU A 131 34.18 -3.02 -0.23
C LEU A 131 33.42 -4.09 0.57
N LEU A 132 32.09 -4.08 0.52
CA LEU A 132 31.27 -5.09 1.21
C LEU A 132 31.48 -6.49 0.62
N ARG A 133 31.66 -6.59 -0.71
CA ARG A 133 32.01 -7.85 -1.37
C ARG A 133 33.38 -8.34 -0.90
N TYR A 134 34.37 -7.46 -0.80
CA TYR A 134 35.68 -7.80 -0.24
C TYR A 134 35.55 -8.36 1.18
N PHE A 135 34.82 -7.68 2.08
CA PHE A 135 34.61 -8.17 3.44
C PHE A 135 33.89 -9.52 3.49
N TYR A 136 32.86 -9.73 2.67
CA TYR A 136 32.16 -11.01 2.59
C TYR A 136 33.05 -12.15 2.06
N GLN A 137 33.87 -11.89 1.04
CA GLN A 137 34.80 -12.89 0.49
C GLN A 137 35.89 -13.31 1.47
N GLN A 138 36.40 -12.36 2.27
CA GLN A 138 37.42 -12.65 3.28
C GLN A 138 36.82 -13.28 4.56
N TYR A 139 35.61 -12.88 4.92
CA TYR A 139 34.95 -13.27 6.16
C TYR A 139 33.47 -13.62 5.91
N PRO A 140 33.15 -14.82 5.38
CA PRO A 140 31.79 -15.18 5.04
C PRO A 140 30.98 -15.47 6.31
N THR A 141 30.40 -14.41 6.89
CA THR A 141 29.51 -14.50 8.06
C THR A 141 28.13 -13.96 7.69
N VAL A 142 27.11 -14.36 8.47
CA VAL A 142 25.73 -13.85 8.34
C VAL A 142 25.71 -12.31 8.34
N GLN A 143 26.47 -11.65 9.23
CA GLN A 143 26.53 -10.20 9.31
C GLN A 143 27.04 -9.56 8.01
N HIS A 144 28.10 -10.10 7.42
CA HIS A 144 28.67 -9.57 6.17
C HIS A 144 27.75 -9.84 4.99
N ALA A 145 27.15 -11.03 4.91
CA ALA A 145 26.18 -11.37 3.87
C ALA A 145 24.96 -10.45 3.92
N THR A 146 24.38 -10.22 5.10
CA THR A 146 23.23 -9.33 5.27
C THR A 146 23.56 -7.87 4.94
N ALA A 147 24.75 -7.37 5.32
CA ALA A 147 25.17 -6.01 4.97
C ALA A 147 25.34 -5.82 3.45
N LEU A 148 25.94 -6.81 2.78
CA LEU A 148 26.08 -6.81 1.32
C LEU A 148 24.71 -6.95 0.62
N ALA A 149 23.85 -7.84 1.10
CA ALA A 149 22.49 -8.03 0.58
C ALA A 149 21.66 -6.74 0.65
N LYS A 150 21.70 -6.06 1.81
CA LYS A 150 21.04 -4.76 2.01
C LYS A 150 21.51 -3.73 0.97
N SER A 151 22.80 -3.69 0.71
CA SER A 151 23.37 -2.73 -0.24
C SER A 151 23.05 -3.08 -1.69
N TYR A 152 23.04 -4.37 -2.06
CA TYR A 152 22.54 -4.79 -3.38
C TYR A 152 21.06 -4.45 -3.56
N ALA A 153 20.23 -4.64 -2.55
CA ALA A 153 18.82 -4.26 -2.59
C ALA A 153 18.66 -2.75 -2.79
N GLY A 154 19.43 -1.92 -2.07
CA GLY A 154 19.44 -0.46 -2.25
C GLY A 154 19.92 -0.01 -3.63
N ALA A 155 20.79 -0.80 -4.27
CA ALA A 155 21.22 -0.61 -5.66
C ALA A 155 20.26 -1.22 -6.71
N ALA A 156 19.09 -1.74 -6.28
CA ALA A 156 18.12 -2.47 -7.09
C ALA A 156 18.65 -3.76 -7.76
N GLU A 157 19.74 -4.33 -7.25
CA GLU A 157 20.31 -5.62 -7.68
C GLU A 157 19.66 -6.80 -6.93
N TYR A 158 18.33 -6.91 -7.00
CA TYR A 158 17.53 -7.78 -6.13
C TYR A 158 17.90 -9.28 -6.21
N SER A 159 18.29 -9.79 -7.38
CA SER A 159 18.69 -11.21 -7.49
C SER A 159 19.91 -11.54 -6.62
N LYS A 160 20.92 -10.67 -6.60
CA LYS A 160 22.11 -10.87 -5.75
C LYS A 160 21.77 -10.70 -4.27
N ALA A 161 20.87 -9.77 -3.95
CA ALA A 161 20.41 -9.59 -2.58
C ALA A 161 19.67 -10.84 -2.07
N ILE A 162 18.77 -11.41 -2.88
CA ILE A 162 18.02 -12.64 -2.59
C ILE A 162 18.97 -13.79 -2.29
N GLU A 163 19.94 -14.08 -3.16
CA GLU A 163 20.91 -15.15 -2.96
C GLU A 163 21.65 -15.04 -1.60
N LEU A 164 22.05 -13.82 -1.23
CA LEU A 164 22.75 -13.57 0.03
C LEU A 164 21.84 -13.65 1.24
N TYR A 165 20.59 -13.18 1.14
CA TYR A 165 19.62 -13.33 2.23
C TYR A 165 19.26 -14.80 2.48
N GLU A 166 19.07 -15.58 1.42
CA GLU A 166 18.83 -17.02 1.51
C GLU A 166 20.02 -17.75 2.15
N TRP A 167 21.24 -17.44 1.70
CA TRP A 167 22.44 -17.98 2.31
C TRP A 167 22.54 -17.60 3.79
N ALA A 168 22.33 -16.33 4.14
CA ALA A 168 22.38 -15.84 5.51
C ALA A 168 21.33 -16.54 6.40
N ALA A 169 20.13 -16.79 5.88
CA ALA A 169 19.08 -17.52 6.58
C ALA A 169 19.47 -18.98 6.84
N GLN A 170 20.12 -19.66 5.88
CA GLN A 170 20.60 -21.03 6.05
C GLN A 170 21.73 -21.16 7.09
N GLN A 171 22.56 -20.13 7.23
CA GLN A 171 23.69 -20.14 8.16
C GLN A 171 23.32 -19.68 9.58
N SER A 172 22.14 -19.11 9.79
CA SER A 172 21.74 -18.57 11.09
C SER A 172 20.98 -19.60 11.92
N THR A 173 21.34 -19.71 13.20
CA THR A 173 20.58 -20.53 14.18
C THR A 173 19.34 -19.81 14.69
N GLN A 174 19.31 -18.48 14.59
CA GLN A 174 18.17 -17.64 14.99
C GLN A 174 17.71 -16.79 13.81
N ARG A 175 16.39 -16.69 13.64
CA ARG A 175 15.82 -15.88 12.57
C ARG A 175 15.95 -14.40 12.90
N ASN A 176 16.55 -13.63 11.99
CA ASN A 176 16.60 -12.17 12.09
C ASN A 176 15.41 -11.59 11.31
N GLU A 177 14.44 -11.04 12.04
CA GLU A 177 13.19 -10.52 11.45
C GLU A 177 13.43 -9.35 10.47
N VAL A 178 14.36 -8.46 10.77
CA VAL A 178 14.70 -7.34 9.87
C VAL A 178 15.26 -7.86 8.55
N ALA A 179 16.21 -8.80 8.61
CA ALA A 179 16.77 -9.42 7.40
C ALA A 179 15.72 -10.24 6.64
N PHE A 180 14.80 -10.88 7.35
CA PHE A 180 13.68 -11.59 6.75
C PHE A 180 12.75 -10.64 5.98
N TYR A 181 12.34 -9.51 6.55
CA TYR A 181 11.52 -8.53 5.85
C TYR A 181 12.23 -7.92 4.65
N SER A 182 13.52 -7.58 4.77
CA SER A 182 14.29 -7.09 3.61
C SER A 182 14.42 -8.13 2.50
N TYR A 183 14.50 -9.43 2.83
CA TYR A 183 14.44 -10.51 1.85
C TYR A 183 13.08 -10.54 1.13
N ILE A 184 11.98 -10.49 1.88
CA ILE A 184 10.63 -10.46 1.32
C ILE A 184 10.43 -9.25 0.39
N GLU A 185 10.88 -8.06 0.81
CA GLU A 185 10.84 -6.86 -0.03
C GLU A 185 11.62 -7.05 -1.33
N CYS A 186 12.78 -7.73 -1.31
CA CYS A 186 13.54 -8.02 -2.53
C CYS A 186 12.75 -8.92 -3.49
N LEU A 187 12.05 -9.95 -3.00
CA LEU A 187 11.16 -10.79 -3.83
C LEU A 187 10.05 -9.93 -4.47
N ILE A 188 9.37 -9.12 -3.65
CA ILE A 188 8.27 -8.26 -4.12
C ILE A 188 8.74 -7.25 -5.18
N HIS A 189 9.93 -6.66 -4.99
CA HIS A 189 10.48 -5.68 -5.93
C HIS A 189 11.01 -6.31 -7.21
N ARG A 190 11.61 -7.50 -7.13
CA ARG A 190 12.06 -8.24 -8.32
C ARG A 190 10.88 -8.75 -9.15
N ASN A 191 9.83 -9.22 -8.48
CA ASN A 191 8.54 -9.62 -9.06
C ASN A 191 8.65 -10.54 -10.29
N GLN A 192 9.55 -11.52 -10.26
CA GLN A 192 9.66 -12.51 -11.33
C GLN A 192 8.49 -13.50 -11.26
N SER A 193 7.97 -13.86 -12.43
CA SER A 193 6.90 -14.85 -12.58
C SER A 193 7.33 -16.27 -12.20
N GLU A 194 8.64 -16.53 -12.15
CA GLU A 194 9.20 -17.85 -11.86
C GLU A 194 10.42 -17.74 -10.93
N TYR A 195 10.15 -17.77 -9.62
CA TYR A 195 11.16 -17.98 -8.58
C TYR A 195 11.60 -19.45 -8.54
N LYS A 196 10.61 -20.35 -8.57
CA LYS A 196 10.74 -21.80 -8.75
C LYS A 196 9.72 -22.24 -9.79
N LYS A 197 9.87 -23.45 -10.33
CA LYS A 197 8.97 -23.99 -11.35
C LYS A 197 7.49 -23.83 -10.93
N GLY A 198 6.77 -22.95 -11.63
CA GLY A 198 5.34 -22.67 -11.39
C GLY A 198 5.02 -21.85 -10.13
N ILE A 199 6.01 -21.15 -9.56
CA ILE A 199 5.88 -20.32 -8.36
C ILE A 199 6.60 -18.99 -8.61
N SER A 200 5.89 -17.87 -8.50
CA SER A 200 6.44 -16.51 -8.61
C SER A 200 7.12 -16.03 -7.33
N ASP A 201 7.88 -14.93 -7.43
CA ASP A 201 8.49 -14.27 -6.28
C ASP A 201 7.45 -13.87 -5.22
N VAL A 202 6.31 -13.32 -5.67
CA VAL A 202 5.27 -12.80 -4.78
C VAL A 202 4.51 -13.93 -4.08
N GLU A 203 4.22 -15.02 -4.79
CA GLU A 203 3.64 -16.21 -4.17
C GLU A 203 4.60 -16.83 -3.14
N HIS A 204 5.92 -16.76 -3.39
CA HIS A 204 6.91 -17.19 -2.40
C HIS A 204 7.01 -16.26 -1.19
N ALA A 205 6.94 -14.94 -1.42
CA ALA A 205 6.89 -13.96 -0.35
C ALA A 205 5.69 -14.21 0.60
N ILE A 206 4.48 -14.40 0.04
CA ILE A 206 3.27 -14.68 0.82
C ILE A 206 3.40 -15.98 1.60
N ASP A 207 3.93 -17.06 0.99
CA ASP A 207 4.16 -18.33 1.70
C ASP A 207 5.06 -18.17 2.92
N LEU A 208 6.17 -17.46 2.74
CA LEU A 208 7.12 -17.23 3.81
C LEU A 208 6.54 -16.34 4.93
N LEU A 209 5.73 -15.33 4.58
CA LEU A 209 5.06 -14.45 5.54
C LEU A 209 4.02 -15.21 6.35
N CYS A 210 3.16 -16.01 5.72
CA CYS A 210 2.13 -16.77 6.43
C CYS A 210 2.72 -17.85 7.35
N ARG A 211 3.90 -18.38 7.01
CA ARG A 211 4.66 -19.30 7.87
C ARG A 211 5.54 -18.56 8.90
N PHE A 212 5.49 -17.23 8.94
CA PHE A 212 6.23 -16.44 9.91
C PHE A 212 5.47 -16.41 11.24
N GLU A 213 5.85 -17.32 12.14
CA GLU A 213 5.24 -17.38 13.47
C GLU A 213 5.64 -16.18 14.34
N LYS A 214 4.64 -15.51 14.93
CA LYS A 214 4.79 -14.49 15.98
C LYS A 214 5.71 -13.31 15.60
N PRO A 215 5.31 -12.47 14.64
CA PRO A 215 6.05 -11.24 14.34
C PRO A 215 6.15 -10.31 15.55
N ILE A 216 7.34 -9.75 15.77
CA ILE A 216 7.58 -8.75 16.82
C ILE A 216 7.12 -7.39 16.31
N ASP A 217 7.42 -7.06 15.04
CA ASP A 217 6.93 -5.85 14.38
C ASP A 217 5.71 -6.14 13.50
N GLN A 218 4.55 -6.27 14.16
CA GLN A 218 3.27 -6.52 13.49
C GLN A 218 2.92 -5.45 12.45
N LYS A 219 3.36 -4.20 12.64
CA LYS A 219 3.06 -3.11 11.71
C LYS A 219 3.81 -3.31 10.39
N SER A 220 5.10 -3.62 10.45
CA SER A 220 5.89 -3.93 9.26
C SER A 220 5.41 -5.22 8.59
N TYR A 221 5.08 -6.25 9.37
CA TYR A 221 4.46 -7.47 8.85
C TYR A 221 3.20 -7.19 8.02
N ASN A 222 2.21 -6.50 8.62
CA ASN A 222 0.94 -6.20 7.95
C ASN A 222 1.15 -5.36 6.67
N LYS A 223 2.07 -4.38 6.72
CA LYS A 223 2.40 -3.54 5.57
C LYS A 223 3.00 -4.36 4.42
N ILE A 224 3.97 -5.23 4.70
CA ILE A 224 4.63 -6.05 3.68
C ILE A 224 3.66 -7.09 3.11
N LEU A 225 2.79 -7.66 3.96
CA LEU A 225 1.76 -8.60 3.53
C LEU A 225 0.76 -7.95 2.58
N ASP A 226 0.22 -6.78 2.94
CA ASP A 226 -0.69 -6.00 2.08
C ASP A 226 -0.02 -5.62 0.76
N GLN A 227 1.26 -5.22 0.77
CA GLN A 227 2.04 -4.96 -0.43
C GLN A 227 2.21 -6.21 -1.32
N SER A 228 2.50 -7.37 -0.72
CA SER A 228 2.64 -8.65 -1.43
C SER A 228 1.32 -9.02 -2.11
N ILE A 229 0.21 -8.94 -1.38
CA ILE A 229 -1.12 -9.27 -1.88
C ILE A 229 -1.54 -8.32 -2.99
N SER A 230 -1.25 -7.03 -2.84
CA SER A 230 -1.48 -6.02 -3.88
C SER A 230 -0.67 -6.27 -5.16
N LYS A 231 0.45 -6.98 -5.08
CA LYS A 231 1.22 -7.40 -6.26
C LYS A 231 0.72 -8.69 -6.89
N LEU A 232 0.09 -9.57 -6.11
CA LEU A 232 -0.43 -10.84 -6.59
C LEU A 232 -1.81 -10.72 -7.24
N LEU A 233 -2.70 -9.91 -6.67
CA LEU A 233 -4.08 -9.83 -7.12
C LEU A 233 -4.21 -9.18 -8.51
N PRO A 234 -5.17 -9.65 -9.34
CA PRO A 234 -5.44 -9.04 -10.64
C PRO A 234 -5.87 -7.58 -10.53
N SER A 235 -5.54 -6.76 -11.55
CA SER A 235 -5.87 -5.33 -11.56
C SER A 235 -7.37 -5.07 -11.41
N ALA A 236 -8.24 -5.91 -11.98
CA ALA A 236 -9.69 -5.77 -11.84
C ALA A 236 -10.17 -5.81 -10.38
N ILE A 237 -9.54 -6.64 -9.54
CA ILE A 237 -9.81 -6.65 -8.10
C ILE A 237 -9.27 -5.35 -7.49
N LEU A 238 -8.02 -4.97 -7.80
CA LEU A 238 -7.39 -3.79 -7.22
C LEU A 238 -8.05 -2.47 -7.61
N GLU A 239 -8.57 -2.35 -8.84
CA GLU A 239 -9.27 -1.17 -9.36
C GLU A 239 -10.61 -0.94 -8.65
N SER A 240 -11.23 -2.02 -8.15
CA SER A 240 -12.41 -1.91 -7.29
C SER A 240 -12.08 -1.52 -5.84
N ARG A 241 -10.79 -1.46 -5.46
CA ARG A 241 -10.42 -0.78 -4.21
C ARG A 241 -10.79 0.68 -4.38
N SER A 242 -11.54 1.23 -3.44
CA SER A 242 -11.70 2.68 -3.42
C SER A 242 -10.33 3.35 -3.27
N ALA A 243 -10.19 4.56 -3.79
CA ALA A 243 -8.98 5.35 -3.54
C ALA A 243 -8.94 5.65 -2.04
N GLU A 244 -8.12 4.90 -1.29
CA GLU A 244 -7.89 5.12 0.14
C GLU A 244 -7.48 6.57 0.36
N THR A 245 -8.43 7.39 0.79
CA THR A 245 -8.15 8.75 1.20
C THR A 245 -8.31 8.83 2.69
N SER A 246 -7.25 9.30 3.35
CA SER A 246 -7.27 9.60 4.79
C SER A 246 -8.55 10.39 5.13
N VAL A 247 -9.15 10.12 6.29
CA VAL A 247 -10.36 10.79 6.79
C VAL A 247 -10.30 12.33 6.64
N PHE A 248 -9.11 12.93 6.74
CA PHE A 248 -8.89 14.37 6.53
C PHE A 248 -9.07 14.85 5.09
N ALA A 249 -8.69 14.04 4.09
CA ALA A 249 -8.92 14.32 2.69
C ALA A 249 -10.42 14.23 2.35
N ASP A 250 -11.14 13.30 2.98
CA ASP A 250 -12.60 13.18 2.85
C ASP A 250 -13.32 14.38 3.48
N VAL A 251 -12.83 14.91 4.61
CA VAL A 251 -13.34 16.16 5.20
C VAL A 251 -13.10 17.34 4.25
N GLY A 252 -11.93 17.44 3.62
CA GLY A 252 -11.64 18.49 2.62
C GLY A 252 -12.55 18.42 1.39
N ARG A 253 -12.86 17.22 0.89
CA ARG A 253 -13.82 17.01 -0.21
C ARG A 253 -15.26 17.26 0.22
N GLY A 254 -15.64 16.84 1.42
CA GLY A 254 -16.93 17.12 2.05
C GLY A 254 -17.15 18.62 2.23
N LEU A 255 -16.11 19.38 2.61
CA LEU A 255 -16.16 20.84 2.70
C LEU A 255 -16.24 21.51 1.33
N ASN A 256 -15.65 20.94 0.28
CA ASN A 256 -15.81 21.44 -1.09
C ASN A 256 -17.19 21.14 -1.68
N SER A 257 -17.80 19.98 -1.36
CA SER A 257 -19.17 19.67 -1.77
C SER A 257 -20.18 20.49 -0.97
N LEU A 258 -19.99 20.64 0.35
CA LEU A 258 -20.69 21.62 1.18
C LEU A 258 -20.49 23.04 0.65
N GLY A 259 -19.29 23.44 0.23
CA GLY A 259 -19.00 24.73 -0.39
C GLY A 259 -19.80 25.01 -1.67
N LYS A 260 -20.19 23.95 -2.39
CA LYS A 260 -21.08 24.03 -3.56
C LYS A 260 -22.57 24.01 -3.19
N THR A 261 -22.96 23.48 -2.03
CA THR A 261 -24.33 23.50 -1.49
C THR A 261 -24.59 24.59 -0.44
N LEU A 262 -23.57 25.36 -0.02
CA LEU A 262 -23.67 26.40 1.01
C LEU A 262 -24.39 27.66 0.49
N GLY A 263 -25.72 27.57 0.43
CA GLY A 263 -26.63 28.67 0.75
C GLY A 263 -26.89 28.83 2.25
N GLY A 264 -26.18 28.08 3.11
CA GLY A 264 -26.52 27.88 4.53
C GLY A 264 -25.86 28.79 5.57
N ILE A 265 -24.94 29.70 5.21
CA ILE A 265 -24.27 30.56 6.21
C ILE A 265 -25.20 31.67 6.78
N PHE A 266 -26.43 31.81 6.27
CA PHE A 266 -27.39 32.85 6.70
C PHE A 266 -28.73 32.33 7.28
N GLY A 267 -28.75 31.13 7.88
CA GLY A 267 -29.94 30.66 8.61
C GLY A 267 -31.12 30.22 7.72
N VAL A 268 -30.83 29.85 6.46
CA VAL A 268 -31.83 29.30 5.52
C VAL A 268 -31.84 27.78 5.68
N LYS A 269 -33.00 27.21 6.04
CA LYS A 269 -33.26 25.75 6.00
C LYS A 269 -32.84 25.19 4.63
N ASP A 270 -31.84 24.30 4.60
CA ASP A 270 -31.40 23.61 3.39
C ASP A 270 -32.40 22.51 3.06
N LEU A 271 -32.83 22.48 1.81
CA LEU A 271 -33.86 21.56 1.32
C LEU A 271 -33.24 20.41 0.52
N ASN A 272 -31.94 20.48 0.21
CA ASN A 272 -31.25 19.42 -0.51
C ASN A 272 -31.00 18.21 0.41
N ILE A 273 -31.13 17.01 -0.15
CA ILE A 273 -30.66 15.78 0.47
C ILE A 273 -29.14 15.72 0.26
N PRO A 274 -28.32 15.70 1.33
CA PRO A 274 -26.87 15.71 1.21
C PRO A 274 -26.33 14.49 0.46
N LEU A 275 -25.62 14.71 -0.62
CA LEU A 275 -24.96 13.67 -1.40
C LEU A 275 -23.59 14.19 -1.87
N SER A 276 -22.52 13.48 -1.53
CA SER A 276 -21.18 13.77 -2.00
C SER A 276 -20.63 12.57 -2.77
N LYS A 277 -20.79 12.57 -4.10
CA LYS A 277 -20.31 11.49 -4.97
C LYS A 277 -18.83 11.18 -4.75
N ASP A 278 -18.00 12.20 -4.54
CA ASP A 278 -16.57 12.03 -4.30
C ASP A 278 -16.27 11.28 -3.00
N VAL A 279 -17.06 11.54 -1.94
CA VAL A 279 -16.91 10.87 -0.63
C VAL A 279 -17.40 9.43 -0.72
N ILE A 280 -18.54 9.20 -1.40
CA ILE A 280 -19.07 7.86 -1.62
C ILE A 280 -18.08 7.04 -2.46
N ALA A 281 -17.59 7.59 -3.58
CA ALA A 281 -16.66 6.89 -4.47
C ALA A 281 -15.32 6.55 -3.80
N SER A 282 -14.83 7.39 -2.87
CA SER A 282 -13.60 7.12 -2.11
C SER A 282 -13.78 6.22 -0.89
N ALA A 283 -15.01 6.02 -0.42
CA ALA A 283 -15.28 5.14 0.72
C ALA A 283 -14.92 3.68 0.38
N PRO A 284 -14.30 2.92 1.31
CA PRO A 284 -13.98 1.50 1.14
C PRO A 284 -15.16 0.70 0.58
N GLN A 285 -14.90 -0.20 -0.35
CA GLN A 285 -15.93 -1.05 -0.99
C GLN A 285 -15.73 -2.50 -0.55
N LEU A 286 -16.80 -3.25 -0.31
CA LEU A 286 -16.65 -4.68 -0.05
C LEU A 286 -16.19 -5.41 -1.30
N LEU A 287 -15.45 -6.50 -1.12
CA LEU A 287 -15.15 -7.42 -2.22
C LEU A 287 -16.26 -8.45 -2.32
N SER A 288 -17.06 -8.36 -3.40
CA SER A 288 -18.22 -9.25 -3.58
C SER A 288 -17.79 -10.64 -4.04
N THR A 289 -18.62 -11.64 -3.73
CA THR A 289 -18.41 -13.01 -4.22
C THR A 289 -18.36 -13.06 -5.75
N ASP A 290 -19.20 -12.30 -6.44
CA ASP A 290 -19.21 -12.23 -7.91
C ASP A 290 -17.90 -11.71 -8.49
N GLN A 291 -17.31 -10.68 -7.87
CA GLN A 291 -16.01 -10.14 -8.29
C GLN A 291 -14.90 -11.18 -8.16
N ILE A 292 -14.88 -11.93 -7.05
CA ILE A 292 -13.90 -13.01 -6.85
C ILE A 292 -14.12 -14.09 -7.90
N ILE A 293 -15.35 -14.56 -8.10
CA ILE A 293 -15.66 -15.63 -9.07
C ILE A 293 -15.26 -15.24 -10.48
N MET A 294 -15.63 -14.04 -10.95
CA MET A 294 -15.20 -13.56 -12.26
C MET A 294 -13.68 -13.54 -12.39
N SER A 295 -12.98 -13.12 -11.34
CA SER A 295 -11.51 -13.09 -11.32
C SER A 295 -10.89 -14.49 -11.34
N LEU A 296 -11.45 -15.45 -10.59
CA LEU A 296 -11.02 -16.85 -10.58
C LEU A 296 -11.22 -17.50 -11.96
N GLU A 297 -12.31 -17.20 -12.66
CA GLU A 297 -12.60 -17.69 -14.01
C GLU A 297 -11.60 -17.15 -15.05
N LEU A 298 -11.19 -15.89 -14.91
CA LEU A 298 -10.29 -15.22 -15.86
C LEU A 298 -8.79 -15.50 -15.61
N THR A 299 -8.40 -15.95 -14.42
CA THR A 299 -6.99 -16.12 -14.05
C THR A 299 -6.45 -17.49 -14.50
N ALA A 300 -5.90 -17.56 -15.71
CA ALA A 300 -5.41 -18.81 -16.31
C ALA A 300 -4.31 -19.53 -15.50
N THR A 301 -3.38 -18.80 -14.89
CA THR A 301 -2.29 -19.36 -14.07
C THR A 301 -2.81 -20.04 -12.81
N LEU A 302 -3.84 -19.47 -12.20
CA LEU A 302 -4.50 -20.03 -11.02
C LEU A 302 -5.30 -21.28 -11.38
N GLN A 303 -6.05 -21.23 -12.49
CA GLN A 303 -6.73 -22.40 -13.05
C GLN A 303 -5.73 -23.53 -13.33
N GLN A 304 -4.57 -23.23 -13.92
CA GLN A 304 -3.52 -24.22 -14.18
C GLN A 304 -2.92 -24.80 -12.88
N SER A 305 -2.75 -23.98 -11.84
CA SER A 305 -2.26 -24.45 -10.53
C SER A 305 -3.29 -25.37 -9.85
N PHE A 306 -4.58 -25.03 -9.95
CA PHE A 306 -5.65 -25.91 -9.51
C PHE A 306 -5.67 -27.24 -10.26
N ARG A 307 -5.48 -27.23 -11.58
CA ARG A 307 -5.35 -28.45 -12.40
C ARG A 307 -4.20 -29.34 -11.96
N ARG A 308 -3.02 -28.74 -11.77
CA ARG A 308 -1.80 -29.46 -11.34
C ARG A 308 -1.96 -30.06 -9.95
N TRP A 309 -2.58 -29.31 -9.03
CA TRP A 309 -2.85 -29.79 -7.69
C TRP A 309 -3.86 -30.94 -7.68
N ILE A 310 -4.88 -30.94 -8.53
CA ILE A 310 -5.84 -32.04 -8.62
C ILE A 310 -5.25 -33.27 -9.31
N GLY A 311 -4.51 -33.07 -10.40
CA GLY A 311 -4.00 -34.12 -11.29
C GLY A 311 -4.71 -34.08 -12.65
N GLU A 312 -3.94 -34.07 -13.73
CA GLU A 312 -4.43 -33.79 -15.10
C GLU A 312 -5.47 -34.80 -15.58
N GLU A 313 -5.24 -36.10 -15.35
CA GLU A 313 -6.16 -37.17 -15.78
C GLU A 313 -7.51 -37.09 -15.04
N GLN A 314 -7.45 -36.84 -13.73
CA GLN A 314 -8.64 -36.68 -12.89
C GLN A 314 -9.39 -35.41 -13.28
N PHE A 315 -8.68 -34.31 -13.50
CA PHE A 315 -9.28 -33.03 -13.85
C PHE A 315 -10.03 -33.07 -15.19
N GLN A 316 -9.46 -33.73 -16.22
CA GLN A 316 -10.09 -33.87 -17.53
C GLN A 316 -11.39 -34.68 -17.50
N HIS A 317 -11.51 -35.67 -16.61
CA HIS A 317 -12.74 -36.44 -16.43
C HIS A 317 -13.92 -35.55 -15.98
N TYR A 318 -13.69 -34.64 -15.03
CA TYR A 318 -14.74 -33.77 -14.48
C TYR A 318 -14.96 -32.48 -15.28
N LEU A 319 -13.95 -31.97 -16.00
CA LEU A 319 -14.08 -30.82 -16.92
C LEU A 319 -15.16 -31.00 -17.98
N ASN A 320 -15.35 -32.24 -18.45
CA ASN A 320 -16.39 -32.57 -19.43
C ASN A 320 -17.82 -32.32 -18.89
N HIS A 321 -17.96 -32.15 -17.58
CA HIS A 321 -19.23 -31.92 -16.89
C HIS A 321 -19.36 -30.51 -16.32
N ASP A 322 -18.28 -29.86 -15.88
CA ASP A 322 -18.31 -28.48 -15.37
C ASP A 322 -16.95 -27.76 -15.52
N THR A 323 -16.95 -26.57 -16.12
CA THR A 323 -15.73 -25.75 -16.31
C THR A 323 -15.41 -24.85 -15.11
N ARG A 324 -16.29 -24.79 -14.10
CA ARG A 324 -16.20 -23.86 -12.95
C ARG A 324 -15.73 -24.52 -11.65
N LEU A 325 -14.91 -25.57 -11.74
CA LEU A 325 -14.48 -26.33 -10.56
C LEU A 325 -13.72 -25.48 -9.53
N LEU A 326 -12.85 -24.55 -9.95
CA LEU A 326 -12.14 -23.64 -9.03
C LEU A 326 -13.11 -22.69 -8.31
N THR A 327 -14.11 -22.17 -9.01
CA THR A 327 -15.18 -21.34 -8.44
C THR A 327 -15.96 -22.10 -7.38
N LYS A 328 -16.34 -23.34 -7.67
CA LYS A 328 -17.05 -24.19 -6.72
C LYS A 328 -16.18 -24.54 -5.52
N PHE A 329 -14.90 -24.80 -5.74
CA PHE A 329 -13.93 -25.02 -4.66
C PHE A 329 -13.83 -23.81 -3.73
N TRP A 330 -13.73 -22.60 -4.29
CA TRP A 330 -13.76 -21.36 -3.52
C TRP A 330 -15.04 -21.25 -2.67
N LEU A 331 -16.21 -21.46 -3.28
CA LEU A 331 -17.49 -21.40 -2.58
C LEU A 331 -17.64 -22.45 -1.48
N GLU A 332 -17.05 -23.64 -1.65
CA GLU A 332 -17.02 -24.67 -0.59
C GLU A 332 -16.09 -24.28 0.55
N MET A 333 -14.91 -23.74 0.22
CA MET A 333 -13.95 -23.25 1.20
C MET A 333 -14.53 -22.15 2.07
N GLU A 334 -15.29 -21.22 1.49
CA GLU A 334 -15.92 -20.14 2.27
C GLU A 334 -17.07 -20.63 3.16
N ALA A 335 -17.78 -21.67 2.75
CA ALA A 335 -18.93 -22.17 3.49
C ALA A 335 -18.53 -23.07 4.66
N ASP A 336 -17.54 -23.95 4.44
CA ASP A 336 -17.00 -24.85 5.44
C ASP A 336 -15.51 -25.07 5.21
N PRO A 337 -14.63 -24.20 5.77
CA PRO A 337 -13.19 -24.39 5.67
C PRO A 337 -12.69 -25.73 6.25
N ALA A 338 -13.44 -26.34 7.18
CA ALA A 338 -13.08 -27.62 7.79
C ALA A 338 -13.33 -28.79 6.83
N SER A 339 -14.29 -28.69 5.91
CA SER A 339 -14.53 -29.70 4.87
C SER A 339 -13.29 -29.96 3.99
N ILE A 340 -12.38 -28.99 3.90
CA ILE A 340 -11.16 -29.01 3.08
C ILE A 340 -9.92 -29.51 3.88
N GLU A 341 -10.03 -29.67 5.21
CA GLU A 341 -8.91 -30.13 6.05
C GLU A 341 -8.46 -31.58 5.79
N THR A 342 -9.22 -32.35 5.00
CA THR A 342 -8.95 -33.78 4.76
C THR A 342 -8.29 -34.09 3.41
N LEU A 343 -7.91 -33.07 2.62
CA LEU A 343 -7.48 -33.25 1.22
C LEU A 343 -6.01 -33.64 1.04
N SER A 344 -5.42 -34.31 2.02
CA SER A 344 -3.99 -34.65 2.03
C SER A 344 -3.63 -35.78 1.06
N ASP A 345 -4.60 -36.64 0.70
CA ASP A 345 -4.36 -37.80 -0.17
C ASP A 345 -5.12 -37.72 -1.52
N PRO A 346 -4.69 -38.45 -2.56
CA PRO A 346 -5.34 -38.45 -3.87
C PRO A 346 -6.82 -38.89 -3.88
N PHE A 347 -7.23 -39.78 -2.98
CA PHE A 347 -8.59 -40.30 -2.94
C PHE A 347 -9.56 -39.26 -2.37
N SER A 348 -9.18 -38.58 -1.28
CA SER A 348 -9.96 -37.49 -0.71
C SER A 348 -10.15 -36.32 -1.70
N ARG A 349 -9.14 -36.03 -2.54
CA ARG A 349 -9.26 -35.05 -3.65
C ARG A 349 -10.27 -35.47 -4.71
N LEU A 350 -10.37 -36.76 -5.04
CA LEU A 350 -11.37 -37.28 -5.97
C LEU A 350 -12.79 -37.14 -5.41
N GLN A 351 -13.00 -37.48 -4.13
CA GLN A 351 -14.30 -37.30 -3.48
C GLN A 351 -14.76 -35.84 -3.49
N LEU A 352 -13.84 -34.92 -3.25
CA LEU A 352 -14.13 -33.49 -3.38
C LEU A 352 -14.56 -33.13 -4.80
N LEU A 353 -13.88 -33.62 -5.85
CA LEU A 353 -14.29 -33.33 -7.22
C LEU A 353 -15.70 -33.83 -7.54
N GLU A 354 -16.09 -35.00 -7.02
CA GLU A 354 -17.46 -35.51 -7.16
C GLU A 354 -18.48 -34.60 -6.45
N GLN A 355 -18.15 -34.14 -5.24
CA GLN A 355 -18.98 -33.20 -4.49
C GLN A 355 -19.09 -31.85 -5.21
N LEU A 356 -17.98 -31.29 -5.70
CA LEU A 356 -17.98 -30.04 -6.43
C LEU A 356 -18.76 -30.16 -7.75
N ALA A 357 -18.54 -31.21 -8.53
CA ALA A 357 -19.26 -31.46 -9.78
C ALA A 357 -20.77 -31.57 -9.56
N SER A 358 -21.20 -32.19 -8.46
CA SER A 358 -22.62 -32.33 -8.09
C SER A 358 -23.22 -31.12 -7.38
N SER A 359 -22.39 -30.19 -6.88
CA SER A 359 -22.87 -28.98 -6.20
C SER A 359 -23.67 -28.08 -7.14
N THR A 360 -24.83 -27.65 -6.65
CA THR A 360 -25.75 -26.72 -7.34
C THR A 360 -25.81 -25.36 -6.67
N ARG A 361 -24.84 -25.01 -5.81
CA ARG A 361 -24.79 -23.70 -5.16
C ARG A 361 -24.86 -22.61 -6.22
N ARG A 362 -25.95 -21.84 -6.18
CA ARG A 362 -26.17 -20.69 -7.06
C ARG A 362 -25.73 -19.43 -6.34
N LEU A 363 -25.24 -18.48 -7.12
CA LEU A 363 -25.11 -17.09 -6.68
C LEU A 363 -26.50 -16.54 -6.38
N GLY A 364 -26.62 -15.75 -5.32
CA GLY A 364 -27.88 -15.11 -4.95
C GLY A 364 -28.37 -14.15 -6.03
N GLU A 365 -29.67 -13.86 -6.04
CA GLU A 365 -30.22 -12.80 -6.90
C GLU A 365 -29.74 -11.43 -6.42
N LEU A 366 -29.33 -10.58 -7.36
CA LEU A 366 -28.93 -9.20 -7.06
C LEU A 366 -30.10 -8.42 -6.51
N LEU A 367 -29.89 -7.75 -5.38
CA LEU A 367 -30.87 -6.87 -4.77
C LEU A 367 -31.15 -5.66 -5.69
N ASP A 368 -32.41 -5.48 -6.05
CA ASP A 368 -32.86 -4.31 -6.80
C ASP A 368 -32.96 -3.09 -5.87
N LEU A 369 -32.14 -2.08 -6.14
CA LEU A 369 -32.14 -0.81 -5.41
C LEU A 369 -33.04 0.25 -6.09
N ALA A 370 -33.61 -0.05 -7.26
CA ALA A 370 -34.47 0.84 -8.05
C ALA A 370 -33.96 2.30 -8.11
N ASP A 371 -34.76 3.26 -7.65
CA ASP A 371 -34.46 4.70 -7.68
C ASP A 371 -33.19 5.10 -6.90
N ILE A 372 -32.85 4.35 -5.84
CA ILE A 372 -31.62 4.59 -5.09
C ILE A 372 -30.39 4.34 -5.96
N GLN A 373 -30.44 3.35 -6.86
CA GLN A 373 -29.35 3.10 -7.79
C GLN A 373 -29.15 4.29 -8.72
N LEU A 374 -30.24 4.86 -9.25
CA LEU A 374 -30.17 6.03 -10.10
C LEU A 374 -29.52 7.22 -9.37
N ILE A 375 -29.84 7.43 -8.09
CA ILE A 375 -29.23 8.47 -7.27
C ILE A 375 -27.74 8.21 -7.05
N LEU A 376 -27.35 6.97 -6.73
CA LEU A 376 -25.95 6.61 -6.51
C LEU A 376 -25.10 6.82 -7.77
N ASP A 377 -25.61 6.42 -8.94
CA ASP A 377 -24.89 6.53 -10.21
C ASP A 377 -24.89 7.97 -10.74
N GLN A 378 -26.07 8.59 -10.80
CA GLN A 378 -26.28 9.84 -11.55
C GLN A 378 -26.47 11.06 -10.65
N GLY A 379 -26.71 10.88 -9.36
CA GLY A 379 -26.85 11.94 -8.37
C GLY A 379 -28.31 12.33 -8.13
N THR A 380 -28.54 13.10 -7.08
CA THR A 380 -29.89 13.55 -6.68
C THR A 380 -30.61 14.34 -7.78
N ASN A 381 -29.91 15.17 -8.54
CA ASN A 381 -30.50 15.95 -9.64
C ASN A 381 -31.05 15.07 -10.77
N ALA A 382 -30.46 13.90 -11.03
CA ALA A 382 -30.97 12.99 -12.06
C ALA A 382 -32.33 12.39 -11.64
N TYR A 383 -32.55 12.22 -10.33
CA TYR A 383 -33.79 11.67 -9.81
C TYR A 383 -34.87 12.73 -9.58
N PHE A 384 -34.52 13.86 -8.95
CA PHE A 384 -35.46 14.94 -8.60
C PHE A 384 -35.64 15.99 -9.70
N GLY A 385 -34.75 16.02 -10.70
CA GLY A 385 -34.65 17.07 -11.72
C GLY A 385 -33.86 18.30 -11.23
N GLU A 386 -33.33 19.09 -12.15
CA GLU A 386 -32.77 20.41 -11.83
C GLU A 386 -33.90 21.36 -11.45
N PHE A 387 -33.95 21.81 -10.19
CA PHE A 387 -35.02 22.71 -9.73
C PHE A 387 -34.46 23.82 -8.84
N ARG A 388 -34.85 25.07 -9.14
CA ARG A 388 -34.61 26.21 -8.26
C ARG A 388 -35.81 26.37 -7.35
N LEU A 389 -35.64 25.99 -6.08
CA LEU A 389 -36.66 26.13 -5.05
C LEU A 389 -37.15 27.58 -4.95
N ASN A 390 -38.46 27.78 -5.10
CA ASN A 390 -39.09 29.06 -4.81
C ASN A 390 -39.08 29.29 -3.29
N LYS A 391 -38.29 30.26 -2.84
CA LYS A 391 -38.09 30.57 -1.41
C LYS A 391 -39.35 31.04 -0.69
N GLN A 392 -40.40 31.43 -1.43
CA GLN A 392 -41.65 31.98 -0.91
C GLN A 392 -42.85 31.01 -1.05
N HIS A 393 -42.61 29.77 -1.49
CA HIS A 393 -43.69 28.81 -1.70
C HIS A 393 -44.34 28.35 -0.38
N PRO A 394 -45.69 28.26 -0.29
CA PRO A 394 -46.39 27.84 0.93
C PRO A 394 -45.99 26.43 1.41
N ASP A 395 -45.72 25.50 0.48
CA ASP A 395 -45.33 24.11 0.80
C ASP A 395 -43.85 23.92 1.18
N ARG A 396 -43.09 25.00 1.35
CA ARG A 396 -41.66 24.93 1.73
C ARG A 396 -41.43 24.19 3.05
N GLU A 397 -42.33 24.38 4.02
CA GLU A 397 -42.23 23.69 5.31
C GLU A 397 -42.50 22.19 5.18
N GLN A 398 -43.42 21.79 4.28
CA GLN A 398 -43.70 20.39 4.01
C GLN A 398 -42.50 19.69 3.35
N LEU A 399 -41.85 20.34 2.39
CA LEU A 399 -40.61 19.83 1.79
C LEU A 399 -39.49 19.68 2.83
N PHE A 400 -39.34 20.65 3.72
CA PHE A 400 -38.34 20.56 4.78
C PHE A 400 -38.62 19.39 5.72
N VAL A 401 -39.85 19.27 6.23
CA VAL A 401 -40.24 18.16 7.10
C VAL A 401 -40.05 16.81 6.41
N GLN A 402 -40.38 16.72 5.12
CA GLN A 402 -40.20 15.49 4.35
C GLN A 402 -38.71 15.16 4.12
N ARG A 403 -37.86 16.18 3.91
CA ARG A 403 -36.40 16.02 3.86
C ARG A 403 -35.84 15.52 5.17
N GLU A 404 -36.28 16.07 6.31
CA GLU A 404 -35.84 15.60 7.63
C GLU A 404 -36.19 14.14 7.85
N LYS A 405 -37.40 13.70 7.48
CA LYS A 405 -37.75 12.27 7.54
C LYS A 405 -36.82 11.38 6.73
N ILE A 406 -36.48 11.78 5.49
CA ILE A 406 -35.53 11.03 4.67
C ILE A 406 -34.18 10.94 5.37
N VAL A 407 -33.70 12.05 5.93
CA VAL A 407 -32.44 12.08 6.67
C VAL A 407 -32.50 11.16 7.89
N ASP A 408 -33.55 11.24 8.69
CA ASP A 408 -33.74 10.40 9.87
C ASP A 408 -33.76 8.91 9.50
N GLU A 409 -34.50 8.52 8.45
CA GLU A 409 -34.56 7.13 7.96
C GLU A 409 -33.19 6.66 7.44
N MET A 410 -32.49 7.51 6.69
CA MET A 410 -31.15 7.20 6.18
C MET A 410 -30.13 7.04 7.30
N VAL A 411 -30.15 7.91 8.31
CA VAL A 411 -29.24 7.84 9.46
C VAL A 411 -29.54 6.59 10.29
N GLN A 412 -30.81 6.30 10.58
CA GLN A 412 -31.21 5.07 11.26
C GLN A 412 -30.78 3.82 10.48
N PHE A 413 -30.92 3.85 9.15
CA PHE A 413 -30.46 2.77 8.28
C PHE A 413 -28.94 2.58 8.35
N ALA A 414 -28.16 3.66 8.35
CA ALA A 414 -26.71 3.57 8.43
C ALA A 414 -26.24 2.96 9.76
N HIS A 415 -26.83 3.36 10.88
CA HIS A 415 -26.55 2.77 12.20
C HIS A 415 -26.96 1.30 12.24
N TRP A 416 -28.17 0.97 11.78
CA TRP A 416 -28.64 -0.41 11.73
C TRP A 416 -27.73 -1.29 10.87
N PHE A 417 -27.38 -0.85 9.66
CA PHE A 417 -26.49 -1.57 8.76
C PHE A 417 -25.11 -1.78 9.39
N TYR A 418 -24.54 -0.74 9.99
CA TYR A 418 -23.25 -0.83 10.67
C TYR A 418 -23.26 -1.88 11.79
N GLU A 419 -24.25 -1.82 12.68
CA GLU A 419 -24.33 -2.70 13.86
C GLU A 419 -24.73 -4.13 13.52
N HIS A 420 -25.73 -4.32 12.65
CA HIS A 420 -26.38 -5.62 12.46
C HIS A 420 -25.89 -6.37 11.22
N ILE A 421 -25.37 -5.66 10.22
CA ILE A 421 -24.91 -6.26 8.96
C ILE A 421 -23.40 -6.23 8.88
N LEU A 422 -22.78 -5.05 8.87
CA LEU A 422 -21.37 -4.88 8.58
C LEU A 422 -20.46 -5.42 9.69
N THR A 423 -20.76 -5.12 10.95
CA THR A 423 -19.95 -5.61 12.09
C THR A 423 -20.02 -7.13 12.20
N VAL A 424 -21.23 -7.70 12.05
CA VAL A 424 -21.43 -9.15 12.03
C VAL A 424 -20.68 -9.80 10.87
N TYR A 425 -20.76 -9.19 9.68
CA TYR A 425 -20.05 -9.65 8.50
C TYR A 425 -18.53 -9.59 8.68
N TYR A 426 -18.00 -8.50 9.22
CA TYR A 426 -16.58 -8.36 9.52
C TYR A 426 -16.09 -9.45 10.47
N ASP A 427 -16.81 -9.69 11.57
CA ASP A 427 -16.47 -10.74 12.54
C ASP A 427 -16.49 -12.14 11.89
N GLN A 428 -17.44 -12.39 10.99
CA GLN A 428 -17.48 -13.62 10.20
C GLN A 428 -16.27 -13.73 9.26
N GLN A 429 -15.93 -12.67 8.54
CA GLN A 429 -14.79 -12.66 7.61
C GLN A 429 -13.46 -12.81 8.34
N LEU A 430 -13.32 -12.24 9.53
CA LEU A 430 -12.13 -12.40 10.36
C LEU A 430 -11.96 -13.87 10.79
N LYS A 431 -13.02 -14.50 11.29
CA LYS A 431 -13.01 -15.92 11.67
C LYS A 431 -12.74 -16.83 10.47
N LEU A 432 -13.39 -16.57 9.33
CA LEU A 432 -13.17 -17.31 8.09
C LEU A 432 -11.74 -17.16 7.60
N PHE A 433 -11.17 -15.96 7.64
CA PHE A 433 -9.78 -15.71 7.28
C PHE A 433 -8.81 -16.52 8.13
N GLU A 434 -8.99 -16.51 9.46
CA GLU A 434 -8.16 -17.29 10.39
C GLU A 434 -8.27 -18.81 10.12
N GLN A 435 -9.50 -19.30 9.91
CA GLN A 435 -9.74 -20.72 9.61
C GLN A 435 -9.12 -21.12 8.27
N ILE A 436 -9.36 -20.36 7.20
CA ILE A 436 -8.80 -20.60 5.87
C ILE A 436 -7.28 -20.56 5.92
N GLN A 437 -6.69 -19.59 6.61
CA GLN A 437 -5.24 -19.52 6.79
C GLN A 437 -4.71 -20.79 7.46
N GLN A 438 -5.32 -21.24 8.55
CA GLN A 438 -4.92 -22.46 9.23
C GLN A 438 -5.10 -23.71 8.36
N THR A 439 -6.22 -23.83 7.66
CA THR A 439 -6.50 -24.96 6.75
C THR A 439 -5.49 -25.00 5.62
N LEU A 440 -5.30 -23.90 4.89
CA LEU A 440 -4.39 -23.83 3.75
C LEU A 440 -2.93 -24.09 4.14
N LEU A 441 -2.49 -23.65 5.32
CA LEU A 441 -1.13 -23.90 5.82
C LEU A 441 -0.88 -25.36 6.20
N LYS A 442 -1.93 -26.10 6.63
CA LYS A 442 -1.82 -27.53 7.00
C LYS A 442 -1.88 -28.45 5.78
N GLN A 443 -2.58 -28.06 4.71
CA GLN A 443 -2.77 -28.91 3.54
C GLN A 443 -1.54 -28.92 2.61
N GLN A 444 -1.35 -30.04 1.89
CA GLN A 444 -0.39 -30.11 0.79
C GLN A 444 -1.01 -29.53 -0.50
N ILE A 445 -1.26 -28.22 -0.50
CA ILE A 445 -1.74 -27.48 -1.66
C ILE A 445 -0.55 -26.87 -2.40
N GLU A 446 -0.65 -26.79 -3.73
CA GLU A 446 0.36 -26.10 -4.53
C GLU A 446 0.53 -24.64 -4.06
N GLN A 447 1.78 -24.18 -3.94
CA GLN A 447 2.10 -22.89 -3.35
C GLN A 447 1.42 -21.71 -4.04
N ALA A 448 1.42 -21.71 -5.38
CA ALA A 448 0.76 -20.70 -6.20
C ALA A 448 -0.75 -20.64 -5.94
N LEU A 449 -1.40 -21.81 -5.88
CA LEU A 449 -2.83 -21.92 -5.65
C LEU A 449 -3.23 -21.38 -4.27
N TRP A 450 -2.61 -21.87 -3.21
CA TRP A 450 -3.02 -21.46 -1.86
C TRP A 450 -2.68 -19.99 -1.59
N SER A 451 -1.55 -19.48 -2.09
CA SER A 451 -1.16 -18.07 -1.91
C SER A 451 -2.17 -17.12 -2.58
N ALA A 452 -2.69 -17.50 -3.75
CA ALA A 452 -3.72 -16.74 -4.44
C ALA A 452 -5.07 -16.78 -3.70
N LEU A 453 -5.52 -17.96 -3.26
CA LEU A 453 -6.77 -18.08 -2.48
C LEU A 453 -6.68 -17.30 -1.16
N PHE A 454 -5.54 -17.39 -0.48
CA PHE A 454 -5.25 -16.59 0.71
C PHE A 454 -5.32 -15.09 0.41
N ALA A 455 -4.75 -14.64 -0.71
CA ALA A 455 -4.78 -13.24 -1.13
C ALA A 455 -6.22 -12.72 -1.35
N TYR A 456 -7.10 -13.52 -1.98
CA TYR A 456 -8.52 -13.15 -2.11
C TYR A 456 -9.23 -13.04 -0.76
N GLN A 457 -9.01 -14.01 0.15
CA GLN A 457 -9.66 -13.98 1.47
C GLN A 457 -9.14 -12.84 2.34
N PHE A 458 -7.83 -12.58 2.31
CA PHE A 458 -7.24 -11.44 2.98
C PHE A 458 -7.82 -10.12 2.45
N GLU A 459 -7.90 -9.96 1.13
CA GLU A 459 -8.46 -8.75 0.52
C GLU A 459 -9.91 -8.54 0.95
N ARG A 460 -10.72 -9.61 0.95
CA ARG A 460 -12.11 -9.57 1.39
C ARG A 460 -12.23 -9.12 2.85
N GLN A 461 -11.47 -9.73 3.75
CA GLN A 461 -11.44 -9.37 5.16
C GLN A 461 -10.94 -7.93 5.37
N SER A 462 -9.86 -7.53 4.69
CA SER A 462 -9.26 -6.21 4.87
C SER A 462 -10.20 -5.10 4.38
N ARG A 463 -10.94 -5.31 3.28
CA ARG A 463 -11.96 -4.37 2.82
C ARG A 463 -13.14 -4.24 3.79
N ALA A 464 -13.61 -5.36 4.36
CA ALA A 464 -14.64 -5.32 5.39
C ALA A 464 -14.20 -4.52 6.61
N GLN A 465 -12.95 -4.73 7.05
CA GLN A 465 -12.35 -3.97 8.15
C GLN A 465 -12.28 -2.47 7.83
N ARG A 466 -11.73 -2.10 6.67
CA ARG A 466 -11.59 -0.69 6.27
C ARG A 466 -12.94 0.01 6.17
N LEU A 467 -13.97 -0.64 5.64
CA LEU A 467 -15.33 -0.09 5.59
C LEU A 467 -15.92 0.08 6.99
N MET A 468 -15.76 -0.92 7.87
CA MET A 468 -16.23 -0.85 9.26
C MET A 468 -15.58 0.32 10.00
N GLU A 469 -14.25 0.43 9.94
CA GLU A 469 -13.50 1.53 10.55
C GLU A 469 -13.92 2.90 9.98
N TRP A 470 -14.11 2.98 8.65
CA TRP A 470 -14.56 4.21 8.00
C TRP A 470 -15.98 4.61 8.43
N MET A 471 -16.93 3.67 8.47
CA MET A 471 -18.31 3.94 8.91
C MET A 471 -18.37 4.32 10.38
N GLN A 472 -17.61 3.65 11.25
CA GLN A 472 -17.53 3.97 12.67
C GLN A 472 -17.16 5.45 12.89
N VAL A 473 -16.09 5.91 12.24
CA VAL A 473 -15.61 7.30 12.36
C VAL A 473 -16.64 8.32 11.85
N LYS A 474 -17.46 7.95 10.86
CA LYS A 474 -18.52 8.82 10.33
C LYS A 474 -19.71 8.89 11.30
N LEU A 475 -20.17 7.73 11.78
CA LEU A 475 -21.34 7.60 12.65
C LEU A 475 -21.11 8.10 14.08
N GLU A 476 -19.87 8.14 14.57
CA GLU A 476 -19.52 8.76 15.85
C GLU A 476 -19.68 10.30 15.84
N LYS A 477 -19.71 10.93 14.66
CA LYS A 477 -19.89 12.38 14.56
C LYS A 477 -21.38 12.73 14.68
N THR A 478 -21.69 13.74 15.49
CA THR A 478 -23.07 14.27 15.61
C THR A 478 -23.49 15.16 14.43
N ASN A 479 -22.91 14.95 13.24
CA ASN A 479 -23.17 15.75 12.05
C ASN A 479 -23.97 14.94 11.03
N ASP A 480 -25.21 15.35 10.78
CA ASP A 480 -26.11 14.71 9.82
C ASP A 480 -25.49 14.54 8.43
N PHE A 481 -24.65 15.48 7.99
CA PHE A 481 -23.98 15.36 6.70
C PHE A 481 -23.12 14.09 6.60
N GLU A 482 -22.32 13.82 7.64
CA GLU A 482 -21.40 12.68 7.68
C GLU A 482 -22.18 11.36 7.82
N ASN A 483 -23.23 11.36 8.65
CA ASN A 483 -24.10 10.21 8.84
C ASN A 483 -24.88 9.86 7.56
N ILE A 484 -25.34 10.86 6.81
CA ILE A 484 -25.99 10.66 5.51
C ILE A 484 -24.99 10.14 4.46
N GLN A 485 -23.72 10.58 4.48
CA GLN A 485 -22.72 9.96 3.59
C GLN A 485 -22.50 8.48 3.93
N ALA A 486 -22.47 8.13 5.22
CA ALA A 486 -22.40 6.75 5.65
C ALA A 486 -23.64 5.95 5.22
N ALA A 487 -24.83 6.56 5.24
CA ALA A 487 -26.07 5.96 4.76
C ALA A 487 -26.04 5.65 3.25
N TRP A 488 -25.55 6.57 2.43
CA TRP A 488 -25.38 6.33 0.99
C TRP A 488 -24.39 5.20 0.71
N VAL A 489 -23.30 5.12 1.48
CA VAL A 489 -22.34 4.01 1.39
C VAL A 489 -22.99 2.69 1.83
N ALA A 490 -23.74 2.68 2.93
CA ALA A 490 -24.48 1.49 3.37
C ALA A 490 -25.44 0.99 2.27
N LEU A 491 -26.22 1.90 1.66
CA LEU A 491 -27.15 1.57 0.57
C LEU A 491 -26.43 0.98 -0.65
N ARG A 492 -25.25 1.51 -1.00
CA ARG A 492 -24.39 0.95 -2.06
C ARG A 492 -23.97 -0.48 -1.74
N GLU A 493 -23.54 -0.75 -0.51
CA GLU A 493 -22.97 -2.04 -0.09
C GLU A 493 -24.03 -3.11 0.20
N CYS A 494 -25.30 -2.74 0.42
CA CYS A 494 -26.37 -3.69 0.75
C CYS A 494 -26.59 -4.79 -0.29
N ARG A 495 -26.20 -4.56 -1.55
CA ARG A 495 -26.24 -5.57 -2.62
C ARG A 495 -25.35 -6.78 -2.35
N SER A 496 -24.35 -6.63 -1.49
CA SER A 496 -23.44 -7.71 -1.10
C SER A 496 -24.07 -8.67 -0.08
N PHE A 497 -25.31 -8.42 0.36
CA PHE A 497 -25.96 -9.14 1.45
C PHE A 497 -27.35 -9.64 1.05
N SER A 498 -27.78 -10.73 1.69
CA SER A 498 -29.10 -11.36 1.47
C SER A 498 -29.95 -11.36 2.75
N ASP A 499 -29.77 -10.37 3.62
CA ASP A 499 -30.52 -10.24 4.87
C ASP A 499 -31.98 -9.86 4.59
N ASN A 500 -32.91 -10.49 5.31
CA ASN A 500 -34.35 -10.37 5.07
C ASN A 500 -34.92 -8.98 5.43
N ASP A 501 -34.24 -8.22 6.29
CA ASP A 501 -34.71 -6.90 6.72
C ASP A 501 -34.31 -5.81 5.72
N ILE A 502 -33.26 -6.04 4.91
CA ILE A 502 -32.73 -5.07 3.94
C ILE A 502 -33.82 -4.59 2.95
N PRO A 503 -34.60 -5.47 2.27
CA PRO A 503 -35.63 -5.03 1.33
C PRO A 503 -36.68 -4.13 1.98
N SER A 504 -37.11 -4.45 3.21
CA SER A 504 -38.13 -3.67 3.91
C SER A 504 -37.65 -2.25 4.24
N LYS A 505 -36.39 -2.11 4.67
CA LYS A 505 -35.79 -0.82 5.01
C LYS A 505 -35.50 0.03 3.77
N ILE A 506 -35.07 -0.61 2.68
CA ILE A 506 -34.90 0.06 1.38
C ILE A 506 -36.24 0.59 0.87
N ALA A 507 -37.31 -0.20 0.97
CA ALA A 507 -38.64 0.21 0.54
C ALA A 507 -39.13 1.45 1.33
N THR A 508 -38.87 1.52 2.64
CA THR A 508 -39.17 2.72 3.45
C THR A 508 -38.45 3.95 2.92
N ILE A 509 -37.13 3.88 2.69
CA ILE A 509 -36.35 5.00 2.17
C ILE A 509 -36.83 5.42 0.77
N GLN A 510 -37.11 4.45 -0.11
CA GLN A 510 -37.65 4.71 -1.45
C GLN A 510 -39.01 5.40 -1.39
N GLN A 511 -39.88 4.97 -0.48
CA GLN A 511 -41.19 5.59 -0.28
C GLN A 511 -41.07 7.05 0.17
N GLU A 512 -40.16 7.36 1.10
CA GLU A 512 -39.95 8.73 1.57
C GLU A 512 -39.31 9.62 0.49
N LEU A 513 -38.38 9.07 -0.32
CA LEU A 513 -37.80 9.74 -1.49
C LEU A 513 -38.85 10.05 -2.56
N ALA A 514 -39.77 9.11 -2.82
CA ALA A 514 -40.85 9.28 -3.79
C ALA A 514 -41.86 10.34 -3.34
N GLN A 515 -42.20 10.38 -2.04
CA GLN A 515 -43.04 11.44 -1.46
C GLN A 515 -42.39 12.82 -1.63
N TYR A 516 -41.09 12.94 -1.33
CA TYR A 516 -40.36 14.19 -1.52
C TYR A 516 -40.33 14.63 -2.99
N LYS A 517 -40.11 13.68 -3.92
CA LYS A 517 -40.17 13.95 -5.36
C LYS A 517 -41.55 14.44 -5.79
N ALA A 518 -42.63 13.82 -5.32
CA ALA A 518 -43.99 14.25 -5.63
C ALA A 518 -44.29 15.68 -5.16
N LEU A 519 -43.82 16.06 -3.96
CA LEU A 519 -43.93 17.43 -3.45
C LEU A 519 -43.14 18.43 -4.32
N LEU A 520 -41.94 18.05 -4.78
CA LEU A 520 -41.16 18.89 -5.69
C LEU A 520 -41.86 19.09 -7.03
N ASP A 521 -42.45 18.03 -7.60
CA ASP A 521 -43.14 18.11 -8.88
C ASP A 521 -44.45 18.92 -8.80
N GLN A 522 -45.13 18.89 -7.65
CA GLN A 522 -46.27 19.78 -7.38
C GLN A 522 -45.86 21.26 -7.39
N GLN A 523 -44.72 21.62 -6.76
CA GLN A 523 -44.24 23.01 -6.80
C GLN A 523 -43.86 23.46 -8.21
N LYS A 524 -43.26 22.58 -9.03
CA LYS A 524 -42.95 22.88 -10.44
C LYS A 524 -44.21 23.23 -11.22
N GLN A 525 -45.25 22.39 -11.11
CA GLN A 525 -46.50 22.60 -11.83
C GLN A 525 -47.20 23.90 -11.43
N GLN A 526 -47.17 24.28 -10.14
CA GLN A 526 -47.75 25.54 -9.68
C GLN A 526 -46.97 26.76 -10.21
N ILE A 527 -45.64 26.71 -10.23
CA ILE A 527 -44.82 27.80 -10.79
C ILE A 527 -45.07 27.96 -12.29
N ASP A 528 -45.08 26.86 -13.05
CA ASP A 528 -45.33 26.91 -14.49
C ASP A 528 -46.72 27.49 -14.79
N GLN A 529 -47.73 27.16 -13.98
CA GLN A 529 -49.08 27.71 -14.09
C GLN A 529 -49.15 29.21 -13.72
N ASP A 530 -48.43 29.63 -12.67
CA ASP A 530 -48.38 31.03 -12.27
C ASP A 530 -47.65 31.89 -13.31
N GLU A 531 -46.54 31.40 -13.89
CA GLU A 531 -45.83 32.09 -14.97
C GLU A 531 -46.71 32.22 -16.24
N LEU A 532 -47.45 31.17 -16.62
CA LEU A 532 -48.43 31.21 -17.72
C LEU A 532 -49.57 32.21 -17.46
N ASN A 533 -50.06 32.28 -16.22
CA ASN A 533 -51.13 33.21 -15.84
C ASN A 533 -50.66 34.67 -15.78
N ILE A 534 -49.37 34.93 -15.53
CA ILE A 534 -48.77 36.27 -15.59
C ILE A 534 -48.62 36.72 -17.06
N VAL A 535 -48.13 35.84 -17.94
CA VAL A 535 -47.97 36.15 -19.37
C VAL A 535 -49.33 36.48 -20.03
N HIS A 536 -50.40 35.76 -19.67
CA HIS A 536 -51.74 36.06 -20.18
C HIS A 536 -52.36 37.34 -19.63
N LYS A 537 -51.88 37.86 -18.50
CA LYS A 537 -52.33 39.17 -17.95
C LYS A 537 -51.58 40.36 -18.53
N ASP A 538 -50.38 40.15 -19.08
CA ASP A 538 -49.61 41.20 -19.74
C ASP A 538 -49.97 41.33 -21.24
N GLU A 539 -50.76 40.41 -21.79
CA GLU A 539 -51.31 40.44 -23.16
C GLU A 539 -52.75 40.99 -23.27
N GLU A 540 -53.40 41.31 -22.14
CA GLU A 540 -54.67 42.07 -22.05
C GLU A 540 -54.42 43.55 -21.71
#